data_AF-A0A2N9AM15-F1
#
_entry.id   AF-A0A2N9AM15-F1
#
_cell.length_a   1.000
_cell.length_b   1.000
_cell.length_c   1.000
_cell.angle_alpha   90.00
_cell.angle_beta   90.00
_cell.angle_gamma   90.00
#
_symmetry.space_group_name_H-M   'P 1'
#
loop_
_entity.id
_entity.type
_entity.pdbx_description
1 polymer ?
#
loop_
_entity_poly.entity_id
_entity_poly.type
_entity_poly.pdbx_seq_one_letter_code
_entity_poly.pdbx_strand_id
1 'polypeptide(L)'
;MPLSLAEFVVSAGNGLSDLDTFRQVVAALHATPGASRVLCDSGLMPRHTQVGASGTVLAATCYFALGISGAPQHLQGVAGCEHVVAVNTDLHAAMIERAGLAVVQDAQAVMPALLRLLAEEAAGSGTAS
;
A
#
# COMPACT_ATOMS: atom_id res chain seq x y z
N MET A 1 1.39 10.87 -12.21
CA MET A 1 2.84 10.70 -11.96
C MET A 1 3.22 9.26 -12.27
N PRO A 2 4.34 8.99 -12.97
CA PRO A 2 4.83 7.62 -13.15
C PRO A 2 5.09 6.96 -11.80
N LEU A 3 4.69 5.69 -11.64
CA LEU A 3 4.84 4.96 -10.38
C LEU A 3 6.32 4.89 -9.93
N SER A 4 7.26 4.82 -10.86
CA SER A 4 8.70 4.79 -10.59
C SER A 4 9.26 6.08 -9.97
N LEU A 5 8.52 7.19 -10.03
CA LEU A 5 8.92 8.49 -9.48
C LEU A 5 8.14 8.85 -8.21
N ALA A 6 7.27 7.95 -7.73
CA ALA A 6 6.45 8.21 -6.56
C ALA A 6 7.27 8.11 -5.27
N GLU A 7 7.18 9.14 -4.43
CA GLU A 7 7.82 9.15 -3.11
C GLU A 7 7.00 8.39 -2.05
N PHE A 8 5.66 8.40 -2.18
CA PHE A 8 4.76 7.63 -1.33
C PHE A 8 3.82 6.77 -2.18
N VAL A 9 3.91 5.46 -2.00
CA VAL A 9 3.09 4.46 -2.68
C VAL A 9 2.24 3.70 -1.68
N VAL A 10 0.93 3.63 -1.94
CA VAL A 10 0.02 2.75 -1.20
C VAL A 10 -0.43 1.66 -2.18
N SER A 11 -0.16 0.40 -1.86
CA SER A 11 -0.30 -0.70 -2.81
C SER A 11 -1.27 -1.77 -2.33
N ALA A 12 -2.21 -2.13 -3.21
CA ALA A 12 -3.19 -3.19 -2.97
C ALA A 12 -2.64 -4.58 -3.34
N GLY A 13 -2.92 -5.57 -2.51
CA GLY A 13 -2.62 -6.98 -2.75
C GLY A 13 -3.87 -7.85 -2.90
N ASN A 14 -3.65 -9.14 -3.10
CA ASN A 14 -4.73 -10.12 -3.26
C ASN A 14 -5.64 -10.25 -2.02
N GLY A 15 -5.21 -9.76 -0.85
CA GLY A 15 -6.05 -9.71 0.35
C GLY A 15 -7.14 -8.64 0.31
N LEU A 16 -7.17 -7.76 -0.70
CA LEU A 16 -8.18 -6.71 -0.82
C LEU A 16 -9.27 -7.10 -1.81
N SER A 17 -10.52 -6.90 -1.40
CA SER A 17 -11.69 -6.97 -2.27
C SER A 17 -12.41 -5.63 -2.39
N ASP A 18 -12.28 -4.73 -1.40
CA ASP A 18 -12.85 -3.38 -1.46
C ASP A 18 -11.83 -2.37 -2.00
N LEU A 19 -11.77 -2.29 -3.33
CA LEU A 19 -10.89 -1.34 -4.01
C LEU A 19 -11.42 0.10 -3.98
N ASP A 20 -12.68 0.32 -3.60
CA ASP A 20 -13.28 1.65 -3.52
C ASP A 20 -12.76 2.37 -2.28
N THR A 21 -12.79 1.68 -1.13
CA THR A 21 -12.18 2.17 0.11
C THR A 21 -10.66 2.31 -0.04
N PHE A 22 -10.00 1.38 -0.74
CA PHE A 22 -8.58 1.53 -1.08
C PHE A 22 -8.30 2.86 -1.80
N ARG A 23 -9.08 3.20 -2.84
CA ARG A 23 -8.90 4.46 -3.58
C ARG A 23 -9.11 5.68 -2.69
N GLN A 24 -10.05 5.61 -1.74
CA GLN A 24 -10.24 6.68 -0.75
C GLN A 24 -9.01 6.82 0.17
N VAL A 25 -8.42 5.72 0.64
CA VAL A 25 -7.18 5.74 1.44
C VAL A 25 -6.03 6.36 0.66
N VAL A 26 -5.82 5.94 -0.59
CA VAL A 26 -4.79 6.53 -1.46
C VAL A 26 -4.99 8.03 -1.61
N ALA A 27 -6.23 8.47 -1.86
CA ALA A 27 -6.58 9.87 -2.01
C ALA A 27 -6.36 10.66 -0.71
N ALA A 28 -6.80 10.15 0.44
CA ALA A 28 -6.65 10.82 1.74
C ALA A 28 -5.18 10.96 2.19
N LEU A 29 -4.33 10.02 1.78
CA LEU A 29 -2.90 10.03 2.05
C LEU A 29 -2.06 10.79 1.01
N HIS A 30 -2.71 11.33 -0.03
CA HIS A 30 -2.04 11.98 -1.16
C HIS A 30 -0.97 11.07 -1.82
N ALA A 31 -1.20 9.75 -1.81
CA ALA A 31 -0.24 8.76 -2.28
C ALA A 31 -0.48 8.37 -3.75
N THR A 32 0.51 7.69 -4.34
CA THR A 32 0.34 7.04 -5.66
C THR A 32 -0.14 5.60 -5.48
N PRO A 33 -1.17 5.14 -6.23
CA PRO A 33 -1.64 3.78 -6.11
C PRO A 33 -0.68 2.78 -6.78
N GLY A 34 -0.31 1.74 -6.02
CA GLY A 34 0.37 0.55 -6.51
C GLY A 34 -0.53 -0.69 -6.47
N ALA A 35 -0.12 -1.77 -7.11
CA ALA A 35 -0.80 -3.06 -7.01
C ALA A 35 0.17 -4.24 -7.14
N SER A 36 -0.21 -5.36 -6.52
CA SER A 36 0.42 -6.65 -6.79
C SER A 36 0.10 -7.14 -8.20
N ARG A 37 0.98 -7.98 -8.76
CA ARG A 37 0.73 -8.66 -10.04
C ARG A 37 -0.61 -9.39 -10.07
N VAL A 38 -1.04 -10.01 -8.97
CA VAL A 38 -2.30 -10.77 -8.92
C VAL A 38 -3.51 -9.89 -9.24
N LEU A 39 -3.57 -8.68 -8.70
CA LEU A 39 -4.65 -7.73 -9.01
C LEU A 39 -4.55 -7.17 -10.43
N CYS A 40 -3.33 -6.97 -10.95
CA CYS A 40 -3.14 -6.51 -12.32
C CYS A 40 -3.52 -7.57 -13.35
N ASP A 41 -3.13 -8.82 -13.13
CA ASP A 41 -3.43 -9.94 -14.02
C ASP A 41 -4.93 -10.29 -14.01
N SER A 42 -5.65 -10.05 -12.90
CA SER A 42 -7.11 -10.22 -12.82
C SER A 42 -7.91 -9.03 -13.40
N GLY A 43 -7.24 -7.96 -13.83
CA GLY A 43 -7.88 -6.76 -14.37
C GLY A 43 -8.51 -5.84 -13.32
N LEU A 44 -8.30 -6.11 -12.03
CA LEU A 44 -8.80 -5.29 -10.92
C LEU A 44 -8.00 -4.00 -10.73
N MET A 45 -6.73 -4.00 -11.14
CA MET A 45 -5.86 -2.82 -11.13
C MET A 45 -5.14 -2.66 -12.48
N PRO A 46 -4.84 -1.44 -12.94
CA PRO A 46 -4.14 -1.24 -14.21
C PRO A 46 -2.73 -1.83 -14.20
N ARG A 47 -2.26 -2.37 -15.33
CA ARG A 47 -0.89 -2.96 -15.40
C ARG A 47 0.23 -1.97 -15.06
N HIS A 48 0.05 -0.68 -15.36
CA HIS A 48 1.07 0.33 -15.05
C HIS A 48 1.20 0.62 -13.55
N THR A 49 0.28 0.15 -12.70
CA THR A 49 0.40 0.25 -11.24
C THR A 49 1.11 -0.96 -10.63
N GLN A 50 1.51 -1.96 -11.44
CA GLN A 50 2.13 -3.18 -10.93
C GLN A 50 3.49 -2.91 -10.30
N VAL A 51 3.68 -3.40 -9.08
CA VAL A 51 4.96 -3.40 -8.35
C VAL A 51 5.57 -4.80 -8.39
N GLY A 52 6.89 -4.88 -8.59
CA GLY A 52 7.64 -6.14 -8.58
C GLY A 52 8.64 -6.26 -9.72
N ALA A 53 9.39 -7.36 -9.74
CA ALA A 53 10.48 -7.63 -10.68
C ALA A 53 10.08 -7.54 -12.16
N SER A 54 8.84 -7.91 -12.49
CA SER A 54 8.27 -7.81 -13.85
C SER A 54 7.32 -6.62 -14.03
N GLY A 55 7.29 -5.70 -13.06
CA GLY A 55 6.52 -4.45 -13.09
C GLY A 55 7.45 -3.27 -12.79
N THR A 56 7.02 -2.38 -11.92
CA THR A 56 7.84 -1.26 -11.47
C THR A 56 8.68 -1.67 -10.26
N VAL A 57 9.98 -1.38 -10.34
CA VAL A 57 10.90 -1.39 -9.19
C VAL A 57 10.94 0.01 -8.61
N LEU A 58 10.72 0.12 -7.30
CA LEU A 58 10.56 1.37 -6.57
C LEU A 58 11.81 1.73 -5.76
N ALA A 59 12.05 3.03 -5.66
CA ALA A 59 12.95 3.66 -4.70
C ALA A 59 12.19 4.75 -3.93
N ALA A 60 10.95 4.44 -3.52
CA ALA A 60 10.07 5.35 -2.82
C ALA A 60 10.53 5.55 -1.38
N THR A 61 10.33 6.76 -0.83
CA THR A 61 10.56 7.04 0.59
C THR A 61 9.65 6.17 1.47
N CYS A 62 8.38 6.01 1.08
CA CYS A 62 7.44 5.16 1.81
C CYS A 62 6.65 4.25 0.86
N TYR A 63 6.57 2.97 1.23
CA TYR A 63 5.74 1.97 0.59
C TYR A 63 4.81 1.32 1.61
N PHE A 64 3.51 1.51 1.44
CA PHE A 64 2.48 0.97 2.31
C PHE A 64 1.73 -0.17 1.61
N ALA A 65 1.96 -1.40 2.10
CA ALA A 65 1.40 -2.62 1.57
C ALA A 65 0.10 -3.01 2.30
N LEU A 66 -1.02 -3.07 1.57
CA LEU A 66 -2.30 -3.53 2.10
C LEU A 66 -2.63 -4.91 1.50
N GLY A 67 -2.66 -5.96 2.34
CA GLY A 67 -3.04 -7.31 1.93
C GLY A 67 -2.07 -7.96 0.93
N ILE A 68 -0.78 -7.62 0.99
CA ILE A 68 0.29 -8.21 0.15
C ILE A 68 1.08 -9.21 0.98
N SER A 69 1.23 -10.45 0.49
CA SER A 69 2.01 -11.50 1.16
C SER A 69 3.52 -11.32 1.04
N GLY A 70 4.00 -10.71 -0.05
CA GLY A 70 5.43 -10.48 -0.29
C GLY A 70 6.12 -11.64 -1.01
N ALA A 71 5.56 -12.12 -2.13
CA ALA A 71 6.29 -13.04 -2.99
C ALA A 71 7.68 -12.46 -3.37
N PRO A 72 8.73 -13.28 -3.58
CA PRO A 72 10.09 -12.79 -3.84
C PRO A 72 10.17 -11.74 -4.97
N GLN A 73 9.38 -11.92 -6.03
CA GLN A 73 9.32 -11.00 -7.15
C GLN A 73 8.71 -9.65 -6.75
N HIS A 74 7.75 -9.64 -5.83
CA HIS A 74 7.19 -8.38 -5.29
C HIS A 74 8.20 -7.69 -4.40
N LEU A 75 8.89 -8.44 -3.53
CA LEU A 75 9.91 -7.90 -2.62
C LEU A 75 11.09 -7.27 -3.37
N GLN A 76 11.51 -7.85 -4.50
CA GLN A 76 12.50 -7.23 -5.39
C GLN A 76 12.05 -5.83 -5.87
N GLY A 77 10.76 -5.65 -6.12
CA GLY A 77 10.20 -4.35 -6.53
C GLY A 77 10.19 -3.29 -5.44
N VAL A 78 10.36 -3.65 -4.16
CA VAL A 78 10.35 -2.72 -3.02
C VAL A 78 11.65 -2.76 -2.20
N ALA A 79 12.67 -3.44 -2.73
CA ALA A 79 13.96 -3.58 -2.06
C ALA A 79 14.64 -2.21 -1.83
N GLY A 80 14.44 -1.26 -2.76
CA GLY A 80 14.96 0.10 -2.67
C GLY A 80 14.11 1.08 -1.87
N CYS A 81 12.95 0.67 -1.34
CA CYS A 81 12.11 1.57 -0.55
C CYS A 81 12.67 1.75 0.86
N GLU A 82 12.79 3.00 1.32
CA GLU A 82 13.36 3.35 2.63
C GLU A 82 12.47 2.83 3.77
N HIS A 83 11.18 3.20 3.74
CA HIS A 83 10.20 2.73 4.71
C HIS A 83 9.20 1.80 4.05
N VAL A 84 8.99 0.63 4.67
CA VAL A 84 7.92 -0.30 4.30
C VAL A 84 6.98 -0.47 5.49
N VAL A 85 5.71 -0.20 5.26
CA VAL A 85 4.60 -0.44 6.19
C VAL A 85 3.74 -1.56 5.62
N ALA A 86 3.30 -2.50 6.45
CA ALA A 86 2.48 -3.62 5.99
C ALA A 86 1.26 -3.87 6.87
N VAL A 87 0.13 -4.14 6.23
CA VAL A 87 -1.08 -4.70 6.87
C VAL A 87 -1.36 -6.05 6.24
N ASN A 88 -1.35 -7.10 7.05
CA ASN A 88 -1.65 -8.46 6.61
C ASN A 88 -2.26 -9.25 7.78
N THR A 89 -3.13 -10.22 7.50
CA THR A 89 -3.68 -11.12 8.52
C THR A 89 -2.67 -12.19 8.95
N ASP A 90 -1.72 -12.52 8.08
CA ASP A 90 -0.66 -13.50 8.34
C ASP A 90 0.59 -12.82 8.90
N LEU A 91 0.90 -13.09 10.16
CA LEU A 91 2.11 -12.57 10.83
C LEU A 91 3.41 -13.13 10.22
N HIS A 92 3.33 -14.24 9.48
CA HIS A 92 4.45 -14.91 8.84
C HIS A 92 4.59 -14.52 7.36
N ALA A 93 3.77 -13.61 6.86
CA ALA A 93 3.92 -13.09 5.51
C ALA A 93 5.29 -12.43 5.33
N ALA A 94 5.99 -12.73 4.24
CA ALA A 94 7.31 -12.15 3.96
C ALA A 94 7.27 -10.61 3.82
N MET A 95 6.13 -10.03 3.46
CA MET A 95 5.94 -8.58 3.49
C MET A 95 5.92 -8.02 4.91
N ILE A 96 5.39 -8.76 5.90
CA ILE A 96 5.44 -8.38 7.31
C ILE A 96 6.89 -8.43 7.79
N GLU A 97 7.64 -9.48 7.45
CA GLU A 97 9.08 -9.58 7.77
C GLU A 97 9.90 -8.43 7.15
N ARG A 98 9.57 -8.01 5.93
CA ARG A 98 10.20 -6.87 5.25
C ARG A 98 9.85 -5.51 5.88
N ALA A 99 8.71 -5.40 6.55
CA ALA A 99 8.18 -4.12 7.01
C ALA A 99 8.91 -3.61 8.25
N GLY A 100 9.20 -2.31 8.28
CA GLY A 100 9.66 -1.63 9.50
C GLY A 100 8.51 -1.36 10.48
N LEU A 101 7.28 -1.31 9.97
CA LEU A 101 6.04 -1.21 10.76
C LEU A 101 5.00 -2.16 10.19
N ALA A 102 4.45 -3.02 11.05
CA ALA A 102 3.48 -4.03 10.66
C ALA A 102 2.22 -3.98 11.53
N VAL A 103 1.07 -4.19 10.89
CA VAL A 103 -0.23 -4.37 11.55
C VAL A 103 -0.76 -5.75 11.15
N VAL A 104 -0.90 -6.64 12.14
CA VAL A 104 -1.44 -7.98 11.93
C VAL A 104 -2.97 -7.94 12.07
N GLN A 105 -3.66 -7.61 10.98
CA GLN A 105 -5.11 -7.44 10.93
C GLN A 105 -5.63 -7.52 9.48
N ASP A 106 -6.94 -7.71 9.31
CA ASP A 106 -7.60 -7.55 8.02
C ASP A 106 -7.51 -6.09 7.52
N ALA A 107 -6.92 -5.90 6.35
CA ALA A 107 -6.82 -4.60 5.69
C ALA A 107 -8.19 -3.95 5.45
N GLN A 108 -9.24 -4.75 5.23
CA GLN A 108 -10.61 -4.27 5.05
C GLN A 108 -11.14 -3.57 6.30
N ALA A 109 -10.69 -3.96 7.49
CA ALA A 109 -11.02 -3.29 8.75
C ALA A 109 -10.10 -2.08 9.02
N VAL A 110 -8.83 -2.17 8.64
CA VAL A 110 -7.84 -1.11 8.86
C VAL A 110 -8.11 0.11 7.99
N MET A 111 -8.44 -0.06 6.72
CA MET A 111 -8.68 1.06 5.78
C MET A 111 -9.73 2.08 6.27
N PRO A 112 -10.97 1.67 6.65
CA PRO A 112 -11.97 2.63 7.14
C PRO A 112 -11.57 3.26 8.48
N ALA A 113 -10.89 2.52 9.36
CA ALA A 113 -10.38 3.07 10.61
C ALA A 113 -9.32 4.15 10.37
N LEU A 114 -8.42 3.92 9.40
CA LEU A 114 -7.41 4.89 8.98
C LEU A 114 -8.06 6.15 8.39
N LEU A 115 -9.05 6.00 7.51
CA LEU A 115 -9.78 7.13 6.94
C LEU A 115 -10.44 8.01 8.01
N ARG A 116 -11.07 7.38 9.02
CA ARG A 116 -11.67 8.11 10.15
C ARG A 116 -10.62 8.94 10.89
N LEU A 117 -9.46 8.34 11.22
CA LEU A 117 -8.39 9.02 11.93
C LEU A 117 -7.79 10.18 11.11
N LEU A 118 -7.61 9.99 9.80
CA LEU A 118 -7.14 11.06 8.90
C LEU A 118 -8.13 12.24 8.84
N ALA A 119 -9.43 11.95 8.84
CA ALA A 119 -10.46 13.00 8.86
C ALA A 119 -10.48 13.78 10.20
N GLU A 120 -10.31 13.08 11.32
CA GLU A 120 -10.21 13.69 12.65
C GLU A 120 -8.96 14.60 12.75
N GLU A 121 -7.82 14.14 12.23
CA GLU A 121 -6.57 14.93 12.19
C GLU A 121 -6.73 16.18 11.31
N ALA A 122 -7.37 16.05 10.15
CA ALA A 122 -7.67 17.18 9.27
C ALA A 122 -8.61 18.20 9.93
N ALA A 123 -9.56 17.76 10.76
CA ALA A 123 -10.46 18.64 11.50
C ALA A 123 -9.76 19.33 12.69
N GLY A 124 -8.84 18.64 13.38
CA GLY A 124 -8.08 19.17 14.51
C GLY A 124 -7.01 20.19 14.10
N SER A 125 -6.33 19.96 12.98
CA SER A 125 -5.30 20.86 12.43
C SER A 125 -5.83 22.22 11.97
N GLY A 126 -7.15 22.37 11.77
CA GLY A 126 -7.82 23.65 11.50
C GLY A 126 -8.02 24.58 12.70
N THR A 127 -7.60 24.18 13.91
CA THR A 127 -7.74 25.00 15.15
C THR A 127 -6.42 25.51 15.72
N ALA A 128 -5.29 25.17 15.10
CA ALA A 128 -3.96 25.64 15.47
C ALA A 128 -3.28 26.34 14.27
N SER A 129 -3.77 27.53 13.93
CA SER A 129 -3.07 28.54 13.12
C SER A 129 -3.60 29.92 13.44
#